data_AF-A0A2D7QV07-F1
#
_entry.id   AF-A0A2D7QV07-F1
#
_cell.length_a   1.000
_cell.length_b   1.000
_cell.length_c   1.000
_cell.angle_alpha   90.00
_cell.angle_beta   90.00
_cell.angle_gamma   90.00
#
_symmetry.space_group_name_H-M   'P 1'
#
loop_
_entity.id
_entity.type
_entity.pdbx_description
1 polymer ?
#
loop_
_entity_poly.entity_id
_entity_poly.type
_entity_poly.pdbx_seq_one_letter_code
_entity_poly.pdbx_strand_id
1 'polypeptide(L)'
;MRILTQISCSFFLFFAIVILGQAADSLGDPFDGNSLRNPNWEWSNEPKEWDIGKTEDGWLTIAGEHNRNLWGEDLSNRLFQKHSGDFHIETNLIHDYKDVSTVQGIIALSKTAKDANGRTPDWVTLKLWGRGADNGNTAVLQYQARERDNEPGLIGTVPDYGQVKQGALPMYMRMQRKKDTFTTWFKLKEGDK
;
A
#
# COMPACT_ATOMS: atom_id res chain seq x y z
N MET A 1 -5.16 -47.69 -66.03
CA MET A 1 -5.04 -46.31 -65.52
C MET A 1 -4.98 -46.38 -63.99
N ARG A 2 -3.78 -46.30 -63.40
CA ARG A 2 -3.57 -46.26 -61.94
C ARG A 2 -2.73 -45.03 -61.64
N ILE A 3 -3.33 -44.09 -60.92
CA ILE A 3 -2.79 -42.78 -60.60
C ILE A 3 -1.84 -42.93 -59.40
N LEU A 4 -0.59 -42.47 -59.54
CA LEU A 4 0.35 -42.31 -58.42
C LEU A 4 -0.16 -41.20 -57.50
N THR A 5 -0.33 -41.50 -56.21
CA THR A 5 -0.63 -40.49 -55.19
C THR A 5 0.67 -40.08 -54.51
N GLN A 6 1.12 -38.86 -54.78
CA GLN A 6 2.23 -38.20 -54.11
C GLN A 6 1.81 -37.81 -52.69
N ILE A 7 2.49 -38.31 -51.65
CA ILE A 7 2.27 -37.88 -50.27
C ILE A 7 3.22 -36.71 -49.99
N SER A 8 2.68 -35.50 -49.93
CA SER A 8 3.42 -34.31 -49.49
C SER A 8 3.54 -34.30 -47.96
N CYS A 9 4.75 -34.51 -47.45
CA CYS A 9 5.09 -34.27 -46.05
C CYS A 9 5.02 -32.77 -45.75
N SER A 10 4.01 -32.33 -44.98
CA SER A 10 3.97 -30.98 -44.42
C SER A 10 4.62 -30.99 -43.04
N PHE A 11 5.80 -30.37 -42.93
CA PHE A 11 6.51 -30.16 -41.68
C PHE A 11 5.87 -28.99 -40.92
N PHE A 12 5.06 -29.26 -39.89
CA PHE A 12 4.53 -28.23 -39.01
C PHE A 12 5.57 -27.87 -37.95
N LEU A 13 6.21 -26.70 -38.10
CA LEU A 13 7.03 -26.09 -37.05
C LEU A 13 6.10 -25.56 -35.94
N PHE A 14 6.06 -26.26 -34.80
CA PHE A 14 5.48 -25.74 -33.56
C PHE A 14 6.45 -24.69 -32.97
N PHE A 15 6.14 -23.41 -33.14
CA PHE A 15 6.74 -22.35 -32.32
C PHE A 15 6.14 -22.43 -30.92
N ALA A 16 6.86 -23.03 -29.97
CA ALA A 16 6.57 -22.85 -28.56
C ALA A 16 6.90 -21.39 -28.19
N ILE A 17 5.87 -20.55 -28.10
CA ILE A 17 5.99 -19.23 -27.50
C ILE A 17 6.19 -19.47 -26.00
N VAL A 18 7.45 -19.49 -25.58
CA VAL A 18 7.81 -19.44 -24.16
C VAL A 18 7.49 -18.02 -23.69
N ILE A 19 6.32 -17.84 -23.07
CA ILE A 19 6.02 -16.62 -22.34
C ILE A 19 6.92 -16.63 -21.10
N LEU A 20 8.11 -16.03 -21.21
CA LEU A 20 8.92 -15.66 -20.07
C LEU A 20 8.16 -14.57 -19.31
N GLY A 21 7.28 -14.98 -18.41
CA GLY A 21 6.75 -14.09 -17.38
C GLY A 21 7.93 -13.62 -16.54
N GLN A 22 8.40 -12.39 -16.76
CA GLN A 22 9.29 -11.75 -15.81
C GLN A 22 8.49 -11.58 -14.52
N ALA A 23 8.71 -12.46 -13.54
CA ALA A 23 8.41 -12.12 -12.17
C ALA A 23 9.25 -10.88 -11.87
N ALA A 24 8.61 -9.72 -11.80
CA ALA A 24 9.29 -8.52 -11.36
C ALA A 24 9.91 -8.83 -9.99
N ASP A 25 11.17 -8.46 -9.79
CA ASP A 25 11.82 -8.59 -8.50
C ASP A 25 10.90 -7.96 -7.45
N SER A 26 10.50 -8.74 -6.46
CA SER A 26 9.65 -8.25 -5.38
C SER A 26 10.39 -7.10 -4.70
N LEU A 27 9.78 -5.92 -4.69
CA LEU A 27 10.29 -4.79 -3.94
C LEU A 27 9.92 -4.88 -2.44
N GLY A 28 9.42 -6.03 -1.97
CA GLY A 28 9.09 -6.25 -0.57
C GLY A 28 10.31 -6.25 0.34
N ASP A 29 10.04 -6.14 1.64
CA ASP A 29 11.01 -6.33 2.70
C ASP A 29 10.32 -7.09 3.84
N PRO A 30 10.78 -8.29 4.20
CA PRO A 30 10.20 -9.05 5.32
C PRO A 30 10.57 -8.45 6.67
N PHE A 31 11.51 -7.49 6.73
CA PHE A 31 12.06 -6.92 7.96
C PHE A 31 12.75 -7.95 8.87
N ASP A 32 13.25 -9.04 8.28
CA ASP A 32 14.05 -10.05 8.99
C ASP A 32 15.43 -9.47 9.39
N GLY A 33 15.79 -9.57 10.67
CA GLY A 33 17.07 -9.12 11.20
C GLY A 33 17.00 -7.72 11.79
N ASN A 34 17.94 -6.82 11.45
CA ASN A 34 18.06 -5.50 12.08
C ASN A 34 18.33 -4.34 11.10
N SER A 35 18.10 -4.57 9.81
CA SER A 35 18.33 -3.57 8.76
C SER A 35 17.37 -3.75 7.60
N LEU A 36 17.04 -2.67 6.91
CA LEU A 36 16.32 -2.71 5.64
C LEU A 36 17.15 -3.52 4.63
N ARG A 37 16.55 -4.55 4.05
CA ARG A 37 17.21 -5.42 3.07
C ARG A 37 17.05 -4.90 1.66
N ASN A 38 15.94 -4.21 1.38
CA ASN A 38 15.72 -3.60 0.08
C ASN A 38 16.41 -2.22 0.01
N PRO A 39 17.39 -2.02 -0.89
CA PRO A 39 18.13 -0.76 -0.98
C PRO A 39 17.31 0.40 -1.56
N ASN A 40 16.11 0.15 -2.09
CA ASN A 40 15.24 1.19 -2.66
C ASN A 40 14.43 1.95 -1.61
N TRP A 41 14.50 1.54 -0.35
CA TRP A 41 13.83 2.23 0.74
C TRP A 41 14.47 3.59 1.00
N GLU A 42 13.62 4.61 1.06
CA GLU A 42 13.99 5.98 1.38
C GLU A 42 13.06 6.52 2.47
N TRP A 43 13.61 7.31 3.38
CA TRP A 43 12.82 8.06 4.36
C TRP A 43 12.40 9.43 3.80
N SER A 44 11.14 9.76 4.00
CA SER A 44 10.62 11.12 3.99
C SER A 44 10.27 11.47 5.43
N ASN A 45 10.95 12.46 5.99
CA ASN A 45 10.89 12.79 7.43
C ASN A 45 11.17 11.54 8.29
N GLU A 46 12.42 11.05 8.29
CA GLU A 46 12.81 9.91 9.14
C GLU A 46 12.41 10.16 10.60
N PRO A 47 11.69 9.22 11.25
CA PRO A 47 11.29 9.36 12.64
C PRO A 47 12.50 9.27 13.57
N LYS A 48 12.44 9.92 14.74
CA LYS A 48 13.52 9.84 15.74
C LYS A 48 13.69 8.45 16.35
N GLU A 49 12.58 7.72 16.44
CA GLU A 49 12.50 6.42 17.09
C GLU A 49 11.88 5.42 16.12
N TRP A 50 12.72 4.53 15.61
CA TRP A 50 12.33 3.36 14.83
C TRP A 50 13.39 2.27 14.97
N ASP A 51 12.99 1.02 14.72
CA ASP A 51 13.89 -0.11 14.67
C ASP A 51 13.36 -1.22 13.77
N ILE A 52 14.24 -2.16 13.43
CA ILE A 52 13.89 -3.43 12.79
C ILE A 52 14.31 -4.54 13.74
N GLY A 53 13.36 -5.40 14.13
CA GLY A 53 13.61 -6.61 14.89
C GLY A 53 13.97 -6.43 16.37
N LYS A 54 14.14 -5.20 16.87
CA LYS A 54 14.53 -4.94 18.27
C LYS A 54 13.31 -4.87 19.19
N THR A 55 12.27 -4.17 18.76
CA THR A 55 11.00 -4.10 19.50
C THR A 55 10.18 -5.37 19.30
N GLU A 56 10.08 -5.84 18.06
CA GLU A 56 9.45 -7.10 17.71
C GLU A 56 10.21 -7.74 16.53
N ASP A 57 10.62 -9.00 16.69
CA ASP A 57 11.38 -9.72 15.65
C ASP A 57 10.56 -9.85 14.36
N GLY A 58 11.18 -9.57 13.22
CA GLY A 58 10.49 -9.56 11.92
C GLY A 58 9.61 -8.33 11.64
N TRP A 59 9.69 -7.27 12.46
CA TRP A 59 8.90 -6.05 12.25
C TRP A 59 9.77 -4.80 12.12
N LEU A 60 9.34 -3.89 11.25
CA LEU A 60 9.67 -2.48 11.32
C LEU A 60 8.75 -1.81 12.34
N THR A 61 9.32 -1.33 13.44
CA THR A 61 8.59 -0.56 14.45
C THR A 61 8.90 0.93 14.29
N ILE A 62 7.86 1.76 14.27
CA ILE A 62 7.97 3.22 14.17
C ILE A 62 7.17 3.87 15.29
N ALA A 63 7.80 4.72 16.08
CA ALA A 63 7.07 5.60 16.99
C ALA A 63 6.61 6.86 16.23
N GLY A 64 5.29 7.07 16.15
CA GLY A 64 4.73 8.25 15.50
C GLY A 64 5.09 9.54 16.24
N GLU A 65 5.48 10.59 15.51
CA GLU A 65 5.75 11.90 16.11
C GLU A 65 4.56 12.86 16.02
N HIS A 66 4.53 13.84 16.92
CA HIS A 66 3.50 14.87 16.94
C HIS A 66 3.53 15.75 15.67
N ASN A 67 2.36 16.13 15.15
CA ASN A 67 2.19 16.97 13.95
C ASN A 67 2.87 16.44 12.67
N ARG A 68 2.96 15.12 12.53
CA ARG A 68 3.40 14.44 11.30
C ARG A 68 2.21 13.99 10.45
N ASN A 69 1.28 14.90 10.18
CA ASN A 69 0.05 14.59 9.48
C ASN A 69 0.21 14.59 7.95
N LEU A 70 -0.72 13.91 7.29
CA LEU A 70 -0.91 13.93 5.85
C LEU A 70 -2.36 14.36 5.57
N TRP A 71 -2.55 15.64 5.24
CA TRP A 71 -3.86 16.21 4.91
C TRP A 71 -3.78 17.17 3.73
N GLY A 72 -3.35 18.41 3.98
CA GLY A 72 -3.08 19.42 2.96
C GLY A 72 -1.60 19.47 2.55
N GLU A 73 -0.72 19.26 3.51
CA GLU A 73 0.72 19.07 3.31
C GLU A 73 1.12 17.65 3.70
N ASP A 74 2.31 17.25 3.24
CA ASP A 74 2.90 15.97 3.57
C ASP A 74 4.03 16.16 4.59
N LEU A 75 3.66 16.09 5.87
CA LEU A 75 4.59 16.13 6.99
C LEU A 75 4.79 14.74 7.60
N SER A 76 4.28 13.69 6.95
CA SER A 76 4.28 12.33 7.47
C SER A 76 5.71 11.78 7.64
N ASN A 77 5.93 10.98 8.69
CA ASN A 77 7.05 10.05 8.70
C ASN A 77 6.70 8.92 7.72
N ARG A 78 7.48 8.77 6.65
CA ARG A 78 7.17 7.79 5.61
C ARG A 78 8.42 7.10 5.11
N LEU A 79 8.44 5.78 5.24
CA LEU A 79 9.33 4.93 4.48
C LEU A 79 8.68 4.62 3.13
N PHE A 80 9.38 4.84 2.03
CA PHE A 80 8.82 4.68 0.69
C PHE A 80 9.84 4.16 -0.32
N GLN A 81 9.33 3.71 -1.45
CA GLN A 81 10.13 3.40 -2.64
C GLN A 81 9.61 4.22 -3.81
N LYS A 82 10.50 4.59 -4.72
CA LYS A 82 10.13 5.23 -5.99
C LYS A 82 9.77 4.15 -7.00
N HIS A 83 8.66 4.34 -7.69
CA HIS A 83 8.20 3.42 -8.73
C HIS A 83 7.53 4.16 -9.88
N SER A 84 7.49 3.54 -11.06
CA SER A 84 6.80 4.07 -12.24
C SER A 84 5.95 2.99 -12.89
N GLY A 85 4.78 3.37 -13.40
CA GLY A 85 3.83 2.45 -14.02
C GLY A 85 2.88 1.79 -13.01
N ASP A 86 2.33 0.66 -13.41
CA ASP A 86 1.42 -0.13 -12.58
C ASP A 86 2.19 -0.76 -11.42
N PHE A 87 1.50 -0.91 -10.29
CA PHE A 87 2.08 -1.51 -9.10
C PHE A 87 1.05 -2.17 -8.22
N HIS A 88 1.56 -2.96 -7.30
CA HIS A 88 0.79 -3.65 -6.30
C HIS A 88 1.57 -3.67 -5.00
N ILE A 89 0.98 -3.12 -3.95
CA ILE A 89 1.57 -3.06 -2.61
C ILE A 89 0.68 -3.79 -1.61
N GLU A 90 1.32 -4.49 -0.70
CA GLU A 90 0.70 -5.19 0.42
C GLU A 90 1.54 -4.91 1.68
N THR A 91 0.87 -4.75 2.81
CA THR A 91 1.51 -4.62 4.11
C THR A 91 0.64 -5.26 5.19
N ASN A 92 1.28 -5.77 6.23
CA ASN A 92 0.66 -6.09 7.50
C ASN A 92 1.16 -5.07 8.52
N LEU A 93 0.25 -4.41 9.23
CA LEU A 93 0.56 -3.38 10.21
C LEU A 93 -0.24 -3.58 11.48
N ILE A 94 0.33 -3.18 12.61
CA ILE A 94 -0.36 -3.05 13.89
C ILE A 94 -0.41 -1.57 14.22
N HIS A 95 -1.59 -0.96 14.12
CA HIS A 95 -1.80 0.41 14.55
C HIS A 95 -2.06 0.40 16.04
N ASP A 96 -1.00 0.51 16.84
CA ASP A 96 -1.11 0.67 18.30
C ASP A 96 -1.24 2.15 18.67
N TYR A 97 -2.38 2.53 19.23
CA TYR A 97 -2.58 3.88 19.76
C TYR A 97 -3.51 3.88 20.97
N LYS A 98 -3.41 4.95 21.76
CA LYS A 98 -4.24 5.19 22.94
C LYS A 98 -5.17 6.36 22.69
N ASP A 99 -4.94 7.49 23.32
CA ASP A 99 -5.91 8.58 23.48
C ASP A 99 -5.65 9.80 22.59
N VAL A 100 -4.75 9.68 21.60
CA VAL A 100 -4.36 10.76 20.69
C VAL A 100 -4.70 10.44 19.25
N SER A 101 -5.01 11.49 18.47
CA SER A 101 -5.23 11.35 17.04
C SER A 101 -3.96 10.86 16.34
N THR A 102 -4.06 9.74 15.64
CA THR A 102 -2.94 9.10 14.93
C THR A 102 -3.38 8.61 13.56
N VAL A 103 -2.45 8.56 12.61
CA VAL A 103 -2.71 8.10 11.25
C VAL A 103 -1.62 7.13 10.83
N GLN A 104 -2.01 5.95 10.35
CA GLN A 104 -1.08 4.93 9.83
C GLN A 104 -1.70 4.21 8.63
N GLY A 105 -0.88 3.80 7.67
CA GLY A 105 -1.36 3.08 6.49
C GLY A 105 -0.45 3.20 5.29
N ILE A 106 -1.01 2.94 4.10
CA ILE A 106 -0.30 2.96 2.82
C ILE A 106 -0.72 4.17 1.98
N ILE A 107 0.22 4.65 1.16
CA ILE A 107 0.05 5.82 0.31
C ILE A 107 0.63 5.57 -1.08
N ALA A 108 -0.07 6.05 -2.10
CA ALA A 108 0.48 6.33 -3.40
C ALA A 108 0.55 7.84 -3.61
N LEU A 109 1.77 8.38 -3.74
CA LEU A 109 2.01 9.81 -3.92
C LEU A 109 2.73 10.06 -5.24
N SER A 110 2.25 11.05 -5.99
CA SER A 110 2.94 11.52 -7.20
C SER A 110 3.35 12.98 -7.03
N LYS A 111 4.65 13.24 -7.19
CA LYS A 111 5.21 14.59 -7.10
C LYS A 111 4.73 15.52 -8.23
N THR A 112 4.20 14.96 -9.31
CA THR A 112 3.81 15.69 -10.52
C THR A 112 2.32 15.65 -10.81
N ALA A 113 1.57 14.76 -10.15
CA ALA A 113 0.12 14.75 -10.26
C ALA A 113 -0.47 15.98 -9.57
N LYS A 114 -1.52 16.54 -10.18
CA LYS A 114 -2.28 17.65 -9.63
C LYS A 114 -3.53 17.13 -8.96
N ASP A 115 -3.84 17.67 -7.78
CA ASP A 115 -5.13 17.45 -7.13
C ASP A 115 -6.27 18.18 -7.85
N ALA A 116 -7.49 18.06 -7.32
CA ALA A 116 -8.68 18.73 -7.86
C ALA A 116 -8.57 20.28 -7.87
N ASN A 117 -7.67 20.84 -7.06
CA ASN A 117 -7.40 22.28 -6.98
C ASN A 117 -6.19 22.70 -7.84
N GLY A 118 -5.62 21.79 -8.64
CA GLY A 118 -4.50 22.07 -9.52
C GLY A 118 -3.13 22.11 -8.83
N ARG A 119 -3.03 21.69 -7.57
CA ARG A 119 -1.80 21.71 -6.75
C ARG A 119 -1.04 20.41 -6.85
N THR A 120 0.29 20.48 -6.80
CA THR A 120 1.15 19.32 -6.59
C THR A 120 1.68 19.30 -5.15
N PRO A 121 2.10 18.14 -4.61
CA PRO A 121 1.83 16.80 -5.13
C PRO A 121 0.38 16.38 -4.90
N ASP A 122 -0.05 15.27 -5.51
CA ASP A 122 -1.32 14.62 -5.18
C ASP A 122 -1.08 13.17 -4.70
N TRP A 123 -2.03 12.65 -3.93
CA TRP A 123 -1.92 11.35 -3.31
C TRP A 123 -3.27 10.71 -3.03
N VAL A 124 -3.24 9.39 -2.89
CA VAL A 124 -4.33 8.57 -2.33
C VAL A 124 -3.77 7.66 -1.24
N THR A 125 -4.59 7.39 -0.24
CA THR A 125 -4.25 6.58 0.93
C THR A 125 -5.31 5.54 1.21
N LEU A 126 -4.88 4.38 1.72
CA LEU A 126 -5.69 3.53 2.57
C LEU A 126 -5.08 3.61 3.96
N LYS A 127 -5.81 4.18 4.92
CA LYS A 127 -5.26 4.51 6.24
C LYS A 127 -6.26 4.26 7.36
N LEU A 128 -5.72 3.91 8.52
CA LEU A 128 -6.42 4.02 9.78
C LEU A 128 -6.23 5.42 10.35
N TRP A 129 -7.33 6.03 10.77
CA TRP A 129 -7.34 7.22 11.59
C TRP A 129 -7.79 6.82 12.99
N GLY A 130 -6.83 6.69 13.91
CA GLY A 130 -7.10 6.57 15.33
C GLY A 130 -7.54 7.94 15.84
N ARG A 131 -8.75 8.02 16.40
CA ARG A 131 -9.33 9.29 16.83
C ARG A 131 -9.23 9.41 18.35
N GLY A 132 -8.86 10.59 18.83
CA GLY A 132 -8.65 10.84 20.25
C GLY A 132 -9.94 10.87 21.08
N ALA A 133 -9.81 11.32 22.33
CA ALA A 133 -10.88 11.25 23.34
C ALA A 133 -12.19 11.92 22.88
N ASP A 134 -12.12 13.06 22.21
CA ASP A 134 -13.27 13.80 21.68
C ASP A 134 -14.07 13.03 20.63
N ASN A 135 -13.52 11.94 20.10
CA ASN A 135 -14.17 11.05 19.14
C ASN A 135 -14.33 9.64 19.71
N GLY A 136 -14.40 9.53 21.03
CA GLY A 136 -14.72 8.30 21.74
C GLY A 136 -13.60 7.27 21.71
N ASN A 137 -12.36 7.67 21.38
CA ASN A 137 -11.19 6.79 21.38
C ASN A 137 -11.40 5.57 20.48
N THR A 138 -11.66 5.87 19.21
CA THR A 138 -12.00 4.87 18.18
C THR A 138 -11.25 5.12 16.89
N ALA A 139 -10.93 4.04 16.18
CA ALA A 139 -10.31 4.07 14.88
C ALA A 139 -11.35 3.86 13.79
N VAL A 140 -11.12 4.54 12.66
CA VAL A 140 -11.85 4.33 11.41
C VAL A 140 -10.87 4.08 10.28
N LEU A 141 -11.26 3.23 9.34
CA LEU A 141 -10.52 3.05 8.09
C LEU A 141 -11.04 4.06 7.05
N GLN A 142 -10.13 4.67 6.30
CA GLN A 142 -10.44 5.65 5.28
C GLN A 142 -9.72 5.31 3.96
N TYR A 143 -10.43 5.47 2.84
CA TYR A 143 -9.83 5.62 1.52
C TYR A 143 -9.94 7.10 1.11
N GLN A 144 -8.80 7.79 1.10
CA GLN A 144 -8.75 9.25 1.12
C GLN A 144 -7.74 9.77 0.10
N ALA A 145 -8.09 10.84 -0.61
CA ALA A 145 -7.14 11.64 -1.39
C ALA A 145 -6.69 12.90 -0.61
N ARG A 146 -5.80 13.72 -1.20
CA ARG A 146 -5.39 15.00 -0.60
C ARG A 146 -6.62 15.87 -0.30
N GLU A 147 -6.81 16.17 0.99
CA GLU A 147 -7.93 16.96 1.56
C GLU A 147 -9.35 16.52 1.14
N ARG A 148 -9.51 15.28 0.66
CA ARG A 148 -10.77 14.79 0.08
C ARG A 148 -11.06 13.40 0.60
N ASP A 149 -12.16 13.25 1.32
CA ASP A 149 -12.57 11.99 1.95
C ASP A 149 -14.03 11.60 1.66
N ASN A 150 -14.82 12.51 1.07
CA ASN A 150 -16.25 12.33 0.82
C ASN A 150 -16.63 12.55 -0.66
N GLU A 151 -15.66 12.53 -1.58
CA GLU A 151 -15.90 12.64 -3.02
C GLU A 151 -16.21 11.28 -3.67
N PRO A 152 -16.81 11.25 -4.88
CA PRO A 152 -17.07 10.00 -5.60
C PRO A 152 -15.82 9.13 -5.72
N GLY A 153 -15.93 7.87 -5.27
CA GLY A 153 -14.83 6.91 -5.26
C GLY A 153 -13.93 6.97 -4.01
N LEU A 154 -14.13 7.94 -3.11
CA LEU A 154 -13.47 8.03 -1.81
C LEU A 154 -14.42 7.60 -0.69
N ILE A 155 -13.87 7.16 0.43
CA ILE A 155 -14.64 6.64 1.57
C ILE A 155 -14.02 7.15 2.87
N GLY A 156 -14.63 8.18 3.46
CA GLY A 156 -14.16 8.81 4.69
C GLY A 156 -14.36 7.98 5.96
N THR A 157 -15.23 6.97 5.92
CA THR A 157 -15.33 5.92 6.95
C THR A 157 -15.82 4.65 6.28
N VAL A 158 -14.96 3.63 6.18
CA VAL A 158 -15.29 2.35 5.54
C VAL A 158 -16.32 1.61 6.40
N PRO A 159 -17.56 1.40 5.93
CA PRO A 159 -18.63 0.83 6.75
C PRO A 159 -18.30 -0.57 7.27
N ASP A 160 -17.68 -1.40 6.44
CA ASP A 160 -17.33 -2.79 6.77
C ASP A 160 -16.25 -2.89 7.86
N TYR A 161 -15.41 -1.86 8.03
CA TYR A 161 -14.48 -1.77 9.15
C TYR A 161 -15.17 -1.25 10.42
N GLY A 162 -16.13 -0.35 10.26
CA GLY A 162 -16.87 0.27 11.35
C GLY A 162 -16.03 1.23 12.20
N GLN A 163 -16.41 1.37 13.47
CA GLN A 163 -15.66 2.15 14.46
C GLN A 163 -15.15 1.21 15.55
N VAL A 164 -13.83 1.02 15.60
CA VAL A 164 -13.18 0.06 16.50
C VAL A 164 -12.52 0.81 17.66
N LYS A 165 -12.51 0.27 18.88
CA LYS A 165 -11.85 0.92 20.03
C LYS A 165 -10.34 0.98 19.85
N GLN A 166 -9.70 1.99 20.48
CA GLN A 166 -8.23 2.12 20.54
C GLN A 166 -7.52 0.87 21.10
N GLY A 167 -6.22 0.76 20.84
CA GLY A 167 -5.36 -0.35 21.24
C GLY A 167 -4.47 -0.80 20.07
N ALA A 168 -3.96 -2.03 20.15
CA ALA A 168 -3.22 -2.67 19.05
C ALA A 168 -4.20 -3.20 18.00
N LEU A 169 -4.29 -2.53 16.86
CA LEU A 169 -5.23 -2.86 15.79
C LEU A 169 -4.50 -3.50 14.60
N PRO A 170 -4.53 -4.84 14.45
CA PRO A 170 -3.91 -5.50 13.31
C PRO A 170 -4.69 -5.21 12.03
N MET A 171 -3.96 -5.04 10.94
CA MET A 171 -4.51 -4.75 9.63
C MET A 171 -3.58 -5.26 8.53
N TYR A 172 -4.16 -6.01 7.59
CA TYR A 172 -3.56 -6.24 6.29
C TYR A 172 -4.14 -5.24 5.30
N MET A 173 -3.31 -4.43 4.67
CA MET A 173 -3.71 -3.43 3.71
C MET A 173 -3.09 -3.73 2.36
N ARG A 174 -3.87 -3.51 1.30
CA ARG A 174 -3.46 -3.73 -0.08
C ARG A 174 -3.90 -2.56 -0.94
N MET A 175 -3.02 -2.13 -1.83
CA MET A 175 -3.36 -1.15 -2.88
C MET A 175 -2.76 -1.60 -4.20
N GLN A 176 -3.58 -1.57 -5.24
CA GLN A 176 -3.15 -1.78 -6.61
C GLN A 176 -3.43 -0.54 -7.43
N ARG A 177 -2.46 -0.17 -8.27
CA ARG A 177 -2.65 0.80 -9.33
C ARG A 177 -2.63 0.08 -10.68
N LYS A 178 -3.67 0.31 -11.49
CA LYS A 178 -3.70 -0.03 -12.91
C LYS A 178 -4.05 1.22 -13.71
N LYS A 179 -3.10 1.72 -14.49
CA LYS A 179 -3.19 3.00 -15.23
C LYS A 179 -3.51 4.18 -14.30
N ASP A 180 -4.76 4.63 -14.32
CA ASP A 180 -5.32 5.74 -13.55
C ASP A 180 -6.23 5.27 -12.41
N THR A 181 -6.49 3.97 -12.31
CA THR A 181 -7.39 3.40 -11.31
C THR A 181 -6.60 2.85 -10.15
N PHE A 182 -7.02 3.22 -8.95
CA PHE A 182 -6.56 2.64 -7.70
C PHE A 182 -7.64 1.75 -7.13
N THR A 183 -7.26 0.58 -6.64
CA THR A 183 -8.16 -0.33 -5.94
C THR A 183 -7.48 -0.75 -4.65
N THR A 184 -8.23 -0.73 -3.56
CA THR A 184 -7.70 -1.03 -2.22
C THR A 184 -8.52 -2.12 -1.57
N TRP A 185 -7.85 -2.96 -0.79
CA TRP A 185 -8.47 -4.01 0.01
C TRP A 185 -7.89 -3.99 1.40
N PHE A 186 -8.66 -4.51 2.34
CA PHE A 186 -8.26 -4.62 3.73
C PHE A 186 -8.80 -5.93 4.29
N LYS A 187 -8.08 -6.52 5.25
CA LYS A 187 -8.58 -7.63 6.06
C LYS A 187 -8.01 -7.56 7.46
N LEU A 188 -8.72 -8.14 8.43
CA LEU A 188 -8.35 -8.06 9.85
C LEU A 188 -7.44 -9.20 10.28
N LYS A 189 -7.48 -10.33 9.58
CA LYS A 189 -6.67 -11.51 9.87
C LYS A 189 -6.06 -12.11 8.61
N GLU A 190 -4.96 -12.83 8.79
CA GLU A 190 -4.43 -13.68 7.74
C GLU A 190 -5.45 -14.76 7.37
N GLY A 191 -5.60 -15.04 6.08
CA GLY A 191 -6.58 -16.01 5.56
C GLY A 191 -8.02 -15.50 5.41
N ASP A 192 -8.38 -14.32 5.93
CA ASP A 192 -9.65 -13.67 5.59
C ASP A 192 -9.71 -13.38 4.08
N LYS A 193 -10.91 -13.53 3.48
CA LYS A 193 -11.17 -13.35 2.05
C LYS A 193 -11.45 -11.90 1.68
#